data_AF-A0A816B9Z6-F1
#
_entry.id   AF-A0A816B9Z6-F1
#
_cell.length_a   1.000
_cell.length_b   1.000
_cell.length_c   1.000
_cell.angle_alpha   90.00
_cell.angle_beta   90.00
_cell.angle_gamma   90.00
#
_symmetry.space_group_name_H-M   'P 1'
#
loop_
_entity.id
_entity.type
_entity.pdbx_description
1 polymer ?
#
loop_
_entity_poly.entity_id
_entity_poly.type
_entity_poly.pdbx_seq_one_letter_code
_entity_poly.pdbx_strand_id
1 'polypeptide(L)'
;MASKPLRTIFTTSKSDELDVLERVMQFDPKRRPNANETLQLKYFSNPPAPCPSNRLSKPKENQPTENNKCKLGNDAKVIVKKRMPTDIQSYDCFSIAI
;
A
#
# COMPACT_ATOMS: atom_id res chain seq x y z
N MET A 1 25.21 -22.31 -3.36
CA MET A 1 23.89 -22.21 -2.71
C MET A 1 24.06 -21.43 -1.41
N ALA A 2 23.89 -20.11 -1.42
CA ALA A 2 24.03 -19.30 -0.21
C ALA A 2 23.08 -18.09 -0.29
N SER A 3 21.82 -18.32 0.07
CA SER A 3 20.89 -17.30 0.57
C SER A 3 19.84 -18.08 1.41
N LYS A 4 19.44 -17.68 2.61
CA LYS A 4 18.98 -16.35 2.99
C LYS A 4 18.99 -16.20 4.54
N PRO A 5 19.73 -15.25 5.15
CA PRO A 5 19.43 -14.80 6.53
C PRO A 5 17.98 -14.32 6.72
N LEU A 6 17.26 -14.02 5.63
CA LEU A 6 15.83 -13.72 5.69
C LEU A 6 14.98 -14.94 6.07
N ARG A 7 15.35 -16.16 5.68
CA ARG A 7 14.61 -17.38 6.05
C ARG A 7 14.63 -17.64 7.56
N THR A 8 15.72 -17.27 8.23
CA THR A 8 15.86 -17.44 9.69
C THR A 8 15.07 -16.41 10.48
N ILE A 9 14.81 -15.23 9.90
CA ILE A 9 14.02 -14.16 10.54
C ILE A 9 12.52 -14.34 10.25
N PHE A 10 12.18 -14.64 9.00
CA PHE A 10 10.82 -14.81 8.51
C PHE A 10 10.50 -16.29 8.32
N THR A 11 10.43 -17.02 9.43
CA THR A 11 10.24 -18.48 9.45
C THR A 11 8.91 -18.93 8.85
N THR A 12 7.86 -18.12 8.98
CA THR A 12 6.52 -18.39 8.45
C THR A 12 6.39 -18.08 6.96
N SER A 13 7.30 -17.28 6.40
CA SER A 13 7.16 -16.81 5.03
C SER A 13 7.37 -17.92 4.01
N LYS A 14 6.80 -17.76 2.82
CA LYS A 14 7.02 -18.67 1.69
C LYS A 14 8.20 -18.23 0.83
N SER A 15 8.61 -19.05 -0.13
CA SER A 15 9.78 -18.75 -0.97
C SER A 15 9.57 -17.52 -1.85
N ASP A 16 8.37 -17.39 -2.43
CA ASP A 16 8.00 -16.27 -3.30
C ASP A 16 7.88 -14.94 -2.53
N GLU A 17 7.38 -14.96 -1.30
CA GLU A 17 7.40 -13.81 -0.38
C GLU A 17 8.83 -13.31 -0.12
N LEU A 18 9.75 -14.23 0.13
CA LEU A 18 11.14 -13.87 0.39
C LEU A 18 11.86 -13.36 -0.85
N ASP A 19 11.47 -13.82 -2.04
CA ASP A 19 12.02 -13.31 -3.29
C ASP A 19 11.57 -11.86 -3.55
N VAL A 20 10.34 -11.50 -3.17
CA VAL A 20 9.89 -10.08 -3.17
C VAL A 20 10.73 -9.26 -2.20
N LEU A 21 10.88 -9.74 -0.97
CA LEU A 21 11.59 -9.03 0.08
C LEU A 21 13.07 -8.81 -0.29
N GLU A 22 13.73 -9.83 -0.83
CA GLU A 22 15.12 -9.75 -1.29
C GLU A 22 15.31 -8.65 -2.35
N ARG A 23 14.39 -8.52 -3.30
CA ARG A 23 14.48 -7.47 -4.34
C ARG A 23 14.17 -6.08 -3.82
N VAL A 24 13.12 -5.94 -3.01
CA VAL A 24 12.69 -4.62 -2.49
C VAL A 24 13.66 -4.08 -1.44
N MET A 25 14.31 -4.96 -0.67
CA MET A 25 15.33 -4.57 0.32
C MET A 25 16.73 -4.39 -0.26
N GLN A 26 16.89 -4.36 -1.59
CA GLN A 26 18.19 -4.09 -2.20
C GLN A 26 18.69 -2.69 -1.80
N PHE A 27 19.92 -2.61 -1.29
CA PHE A 27 20.52 -1.34 -0.83
C PHE A 27 20.77 -0.35 -1.97
N ASP A 28 21.16 -0.84 -3.14
CA ASP A 28 21.35 -0.03 -4.33
C ASP A 28 19.98 0.38 -4.91
N PRO A 29 19.63 1.68 -4.92
CA PRO A 29 18.35 2.14 -5.44
C PRO A 29 18.18 1.91 -6.93
N LYS A 30 19.29 1.84 -7.71
CA LYS A 30 19.22 1.58 -9.16
C LYS A 30 18.85 0.14 -9.47
N ARG A 31 19.08 -0.77 -8.51
CA ARG A 31 18.78 -2.21 -8.64
C ARG A 31 17.48 -2.59 -7.96
N ARG A 32 16.90 -1.70 -7.16
CA ARG A 32 15.60 -1.90 -6.50
C ARG A 32 14.49 -1.80 -7.56
N PRO A 33 13.56 -2.77 -7.60
CA PRO A 33 12.50 -2.74 -8.59
C PRO A 33 11.52 -1.59 -8.32
N ASN A 34 10.87 -1.12 -9.37
CA ASN A 34 9.75 -0.20 -9.24
C ASN A 34 8.45 -0.93 -8.84
N ALA A 35 7.38 -0.18 -8.57
CA ALA A 35 6.11 -0.76 -8.14
C ALA A 35 5.50 -1.71 -9.19
N ASN A 36 5.55 -1.33 -10.47
CA ASN A 36 5.00 -2.15 -11.56
C ASN A 36 5.73 -3.48 -11.70
N GLU A 37 7.06 -3.47 -11.65
CA GLU A 37 7.91 -4.67 -11.67
C GLU A 37 7.64 -5.56 -10.45
N THR A 38 7.44 -4.95 -9.28
CA THR A 38 7.16 -5.68 -8.05
C THR A 38 5.83 -6.40 -8.10
N LEU A 39 4.78 -5.77 -8.64
CA LEU A 39 3.45 -6.37 -8.77
C LEU A 39 3.40 -7.54 -9.76
N GLN A 40 4.38 -7.64 -10.67
CA GLN A 40 4.51 -8.77 -11.62
C GLN A 40 5.19 -10.00 -11.00
N LEU A 41 5.69 -9.92 -9.76
CA LEU A 41 6.32 -11.04 -9.08
C LEU A 41 5.31 -12.14 -8.75
N LYS A 42 5.78 -13.40 -8.73
CA LYS A 42 4.94 -14.60 -8.50
C LYS A 42 4.09 -14.50 -7.23
N TYR A 43 4.59 -13.86 -6.19
CA TYR A 43 3.87 -13.66 -4.93
C TYR A 43 2.46 -13.09 -5.12
N PHE A 44 2.27 -12.12 -6.02
CA PHE A 44 0.98 -11.46 -6.23
C PHE A 44 0.02 -12.25 -7.14
N SER A 45 0.52 -13.27 -7.83
CA SER A 45 -0.29 -14.12 -8.74
C SER A 45 -0.52 -15.52 -8.19
N ASN A 46 0.34 -15.99 -7.28
CA ASN A 46 0.22 -17.29 -6.64
C ASN A 46 -0.88 -17.28 -5.57
N PRO A 47 -1.47 -18.45 -5.25
CA PRO A 47 -2.31 -18.59 -4.07
C PRO A 47 -1.48 -18.46 -2.78
N PRO A 48 -2.06 -17.93 -1.69
CA PRO A 48 -3.44 -17.49 -1.54
C PRO A 48 -3.70 -16.10 -2.17
N ALA A 49 -4.90 -15.92 -2.72
CA ALA A 49 -5.35 -14.60 -3.12
C ALA A 49 -5.37 -13.62 -1.93
N PRO A 50 -5.15 -12.32 -2.14
CA PRO A 50 -5.18 -11.33 -1.07
C PRO A 50 -6.53 -11.33 -0.36
N CYS A 51 -6.52 -11.07 0.95
CA CYS A 51 -7.74 -10.97 1.72
C CYS A 51 -8.58 -9.77 1.21
N PRO A 52 -9.85 -9.98 0.83
CA PRO A 52 -10.68 -8.88 0.35
C PRO A 52 -10.92 -7.87 1.48
N SER A 53 -11.02 -6.59 1.11
CA SER A 53 -11.08 -5.48 2.08
C SER A 53 -12.15 -5.64 3.17
N ASN A 54 -13.30 -6.20 2.82
CA ASN A 54 -14.41 -6.44 3.75
C ASN A 54 -14.15 -7.53 4.81
N ARG A 55 -13.12 -8.38 4.61
CA ARG A 55 -12.74 -9.45 5.54
C ARG A 55 -11.51 -9.11 6.38
N LEU A 56 -10.91 -7.94 6.18
CA LEU A 56 -9.82 -7.48 7.03
C LEU A 56 -10.34 -7.19 8.44
N SER A 57 -9.62 -7.65 9.47
CA SER A 57 -9.93 -7.36 10.86
C SER A 57 -9.86 -5.86 11.10
N LYS A 58 -10.98 -5.25 11.50
CA LYS A 58 -10.99 -3.85 11.92
C LYS A 58 -10.47 -3.76 13.35
N PRO A 59 -9.65 -2.75 13.69
CA PRO A 59 -9.37 -2.44 15.08
C PRO A 59 -10.69 -2.29 15.83
N LYS A 60 -10.74 -2.80 17.07
CA LYS A 60 -11.88 -2.49 17.93
C LYS A 60 -11.86 -0.98 18.12
N GLU A 61 -12.94 -0.32 17.72
CA GLU A 61 -13.15 1.07 18.08
C GLU A 61 -13.10 1.10 19.61
N ASN A 62 -12.09 1.77 20.17
CA ASN A 62 -12.11 2.07 21.60
C ASN A 62 -13.41 2.84 21.79
N GLN A 63 -14.34 2.25 22.53
CA GLN A 63 -15.57 2.92 22.95
C GLN A 63 -15.17 4.34 23.35
N PRO A 64 -15.81 5.39 22.80
CA PRO A 64 -15.40 6.74 23.10
C PRO A 64 -15.49 6.92 24.62
N THR A 65 -14.34 7.08 25.28
CA THR A 65 -14.32 7.84 26.53
C THR A 65 -14.84 9.20 26.14
N GLU A 66 -16.09 9.48 26.51
CA GLU A 66 -16.74 10.76 26.32
C GLU A 66 -15.79 11.86 26.78
N ASN A 67 -15.16 12.58 25.84
CA ASN A 67 -14.55 13.90 25.97
C ASN A 67 -13.77 14.19 24.68
N ASN A 68 -14.48 14.38 23.56
CA ASN A 68 -14.14 15.25 22.43
C ASN A 68 -15.16 15.00 21.30
N LYS A 69 -16.19 15.83 21.24
CA LYS A 69 -17.28 15.74 20.26
C LYS A 69 -16.86 16.53 19.00
N CYS A 70 -16.48 15.87 17.92
CA CYS A 70 -16.59 16.46 16.58
C CYS A 70 -17.95 16.05 16.01
N LYS A 71 -18.95 16.92 16.18
CA LYS A 71 -20.30 16.75 15.62
C LYS A 71 -20.22 16.97 14.10
N LEU A 72 -20.44 15.93 13.29
CA LEU A 72 -20.90 16.10 11.92
C LEU A 72 -22.43 16.15 11.96
N GLY A 73 -22.99 17.36 11.90
CA GLY A 73 -24.43 17.59 11.81
C GLY A 73 -24.96 17.11 10.46
N ASN A 74 -26.08 16.40 10.48
CA ASN A 74 -26.79 15.92 9.30
C ASN A 74 -28.07 16.74 9.11
N ASP A 75 -28.00 17.79 8.30
CA ASP A 75 -29.18 18.42 7.68
C ASP A 75 -28.78 19.49 6.65
N ALA A 76 -28.44 19.09 5.42
CA ALA A 76 -28.80 19.87 4.23
C ALA A 76 -28.52 19.09 2.93
N LYS A 77 -29.60 18.68 2.28
CA LYS A 77 -29.81 18.60 0.82
C LYS A 77 -28.81 17.79 -0.01
N VAL A 78 -29.31 16.67 -0.52
CA VAL A 78 -28.91 16.08 -1.81
C VAL A 78 -28.76 17.20 -2.85
N ILE A 79 -27.53 17.49 -3.28
CA ILE A 79 -27.22 18.18 -4.53
C ILE A 79 -26.47 17.19 -5.41
N VAL A 80 -27.17 16.76 -6.45
CA VAL A 80 -26.64 16.02 -7.59
C VAL A 80 -25.64 16.90 -8.38
N LYS A 81 -24.56 16.27 -8.86
CA LYS A 81 -23.46 16.76 -9.76
C LYS A 81 -22.34 17.54 -9.04
N LYS A 82 -21.06 17.16 -9.18
CA LYS A 82 -20.36 16.89 -10.45
C LYS A 82 -19.33 15.76 -10.31
N ARG A 83 -19.10 15.05 -11.43
CA ARG A 83 -18.02 14.09 -11.64
C ARG A 83 -16.65 14.69 -11.25
N MET A 84 -15.71 13.82 -10.86
CA MET A 84 -14.30 14.16 -10.63
C MET A 84 -13.77 14.99 -11.82
N PRO A 85 -13.13 16.15 -11.60
CA PRO A 85 -12.44 16.85 -12.68
C PRO A 85 -11.22 16.02 -13.08
N THR A 86 -11.26 15.48 -14.29
CA THR A 86 -10.06 15.15 -15.06
C THR A 86 -9.41 16.46 -15.45
N ASP A 87 -8.48 16.96 -14.65
CA ASP A 87 -7.54 17.96 -15.13
C ASP A 87 -6.13 17.53 -14.77
N ILE A 88 -5.44 17.06 -15.80
CA ILE A 88 -4.00 16.82 -15.85
C ILE A 88 -3.39 18.22 -15.91
N GLN A 89 -3.28 18.88 -14.76
CA GLN A 89 -2.48 20.10 -14.66
C GLN A 89 -1.06 19.67 -14.28
N SER A 90 -0.32 19.39 -15.35
CA SER A 90 1.15 19.48 -15.49
C SER A 90 1.87 19.96 -14.24
N TYR A 91 2.45 19.03 -13.48
CA TYR A 91 3.48 19.41 -12.51
C TYR A 91 4.73 19.81 -13.30
N ASP A 92 5.09 21.08 -13.12
CA ASP A 92 6.13 21.79 -13.81
C ASP A 92 7.50 21.12 -13.63
N CYS A 93 8.32 21.26 -14.67
CA CYS A 93 9.57 20.57 -14.86
C CYS A 93 10.51 20.75 -13.66
N PHE A 94 11.12 19.63 -13.31
CA PHE A 94 12.33 19.50 -12.51
C PHE A 94 13.36 20.58 -12.94
N SER A 95 13.43 21.70 -12.23
CA SER A 95 14.53 22.66 -12.35
C SER A 95 15.78 22.01 -11.74
N ILE A 96 16.56 21.30 -12.55
CA ILE A 96 17.99 21.09 -12.28
C ILE A 96 18.76 22.21 -12.98
N ALA A 97 19.31 23.11 -12.17
CA ALA A 97 20.47 23.90 -12.51
C ALA A 97 21.17 24.29 -11.21
N ILE A 98 22.24 23.56 -10.86
CA ILE A 98 23.58 24.10 -10.52
C ILE A 98 24.60 23.06 -10.96
#